data_AF-A0A1F8CV97-F1
#
_entry.id   AF-A0A1F8CV97-F1
#
_cell.length_a   1.000
_cell.length_b   1.000
_cell.length_c   1.000
_cell.angle_alpha   90.00
_cell.angle_beta   90.00
_cell.angle_gamma   90.00
#
_symmetry.space_group_name_H-M   'P 1'
#
loop_
_entity.id
_entity.type
_entity.pdbx_description
1 polymer ?
#
loop_
_entity_poly.entity_id
_entity_poly.type
_entity_poly.pdbx_seq_one_letter_code
_entity_poly.pdbx_strand_id
1 'polypeptide(L)'
;MSGWNRLDALNKGDKLAVPRQINTNFVPTANLSEDKLVLLAHLIGDGCYLKRQPLHYTNSDMLLINRVAKAAKAEFLVNTRLVPQSTWFHLYLSSKSKLARGKRNPIVKWLDEDLKIFNQHSRQKRIPKVIFSQSSENISLFLRHLWATDGCIHINKRPKGPKVRIYYASGNKRLCRDVFHLLLKLGVLSTISRSQKKGYQDMWNVQIQGKTEQMKFLTTVGIFGKKDNLVKKATKLLKDIKENPNNDIVPKEIWQEIEKQRIKQGLSTRRFHSLLGWAYSGTQRHTSGISRKRLEKILTIINSNKLNNFLHSDLYWDEINAITYIGNKPVYDITVPVHSSFIANDIIVHNSIEQDADVVMFLWREDDENLENMKLSIAKHRNGPLGQIDLHFRGDRIKFYNKDKTHAKK
;
A
#
# COMPACT_ATOMS: atom_id res chain seq x y z
N MET A 1 -13.20 -3.31 -16.16
CA MET A 1 -14.48 -3.27 -16.89
C MET A 1 -14.47 -2.24 -17.99
N SER A 2 -13.95 -1.04 -17.72
CA SER A 2 -13.58 -0.03 -18.73
C SER A 2 -12.17 -0.21 -19.31
N GLY A 3 -11.30 -0.99 -18.65
CA GLY A 3 -9.94 -1.29 -19.16
C GLY A 3 -8.87 -0.43 -18.48
N TRP A 4 -7.71 -0.33 -19.11
CA TRP A 4 -6.62 0.56 -18.69
C TRP A 4 -6.87 1.97 -19.19
N ASN A 5 -6.60 2.97 -18.35
CA ASN A 5 -6.69 4.38 -18.72
C ASN A 5 -5.33 5.05 -18.48
N ARG A 6 -5.00 6.00 -19.35
CA ARG A 6 -3.84 6.88 -19.15
C ARG A 6 -4.09 7.78 -17.94
N LEU A 7 -3.00 8.20 -17.29
CA LEU A 7 -3.06 9.06 -16.10
C LEU A 7 -3.79 10.39 -16.36
N ASP A 8 -3.66 10.96 -17.56
CA ASP A 8 -4.29 12.23 -17.95
C ASP A 8 -5.81 12.12 -18.21
N ALA A 9 -6.33 10.91 -18.39
CA ALA A 9 -7.76 10.66 -18.52
C ALA A 9 -8.45 10.42 -17.15
N LEU A 10 -7.68 10.30 -16.08
CA LEU A 10 -8.20 10.03 -14.74
C LEU A 10 -8.62 11.32 -14.02
N ASN A 11 -9.67 11.21 -13.23
CA ASN A 11 -10.23 12.28 -12.43
C ASN A 11 -10.32 11.90 -10.95
N LYS A 12 -10.44 12.92 -10.10
CA LYS A 12 -10.82 12.71 -8.69
C LYS A 12 -12.18 11.99 -8.65
N GLY A 13 -12.28 10.95 -7.82
CA GLY A 13 -13.48 10.12 -7.70
C GLY A 13 -13.46 8.86 -8.60
N ASP A 14 -12.56 8.79 -9.58
CA ASP A 14 -12.36 7.54 -10.32
C ASP A 14 -11.79 6.46 -9.41
N LYS A 15 -12.00 5.19 -9.78
CA LYS A 15 -11.53 4.05 -9.00
C LYS A 15 -10.37 3.33 -9.67
N LEU A 16 -9.28 3.16 -8.92
CA LEU A 16 -8.10 2.42 -9.31
C LEU A 16 -8.13 1.00 -8.76
N ALA A 17 -7.62 0.05 -9.55
CA ALA A 17 -7.34 -1.28 -9.06
C ALA A 17 -6.09 -1.26 -8.19
N VAL A 18 -6.22 -1.72 -6.95
CA VAL A 18 -5.12 -1.93 -5.99
C VAL A 18 -5.24 -3.35 -5.44
N PRO A 19 -4.15 -3.99 -4.98
CA PRO A 19 -4.22 -5.33 -4.42
C PRO A 19 -5.01 -5.34 -3.10
N ARG A 20 -5.78 -6.42 -2.87
CA ARG A 20 -6.42 -6.73 -1.57
C ARG A 20 -5.44 -7.35 -0.58
N GLN A 21 -4.44 -8.03 -1.12
CA GLN A 21 -3.37 -8.69 -0.42
C GLN A 21 -2.17 -8.76 -1.35
N ILE A 22 -0.96 -8.65 -0.81
CA ILE A 22 0.27 -8.88 -1.58
C ILE A 22 0.86 -10.21 -1.12
N ASN A 23 0.55 -11.26 -1.87
CA ASN A 23 1.13 -12.58 -1.68
C ASN A 23 2.51 -12.63 -2.32
N THR A 24 3.54 -12.53 -1.49
CA THR A 24 4.92 -12.75 -1.93
C THR A 24 5.35 -14.17 -1.57
N ASN A 25 5.45 -15.06 -2.54
CA ASN A 25 6.22 -16.30 -2.43
C ASN A 25 7.72 -15.98 -2.52
N PHE A 26 8.19 -15.03 -1.73
CA PHE A 26 9.60 -14.66 -1.69
C PHE A 26 10.31 -15.55 -0.68
N VAL A 27 11.41 -16.15 -1.12
CA VAL A 27 12.42 -16.67 -0.19
C VAL A 27 13.05 -15.46 0.50
N PRO A 28 13.01 -15.36 1.84
CA PRO A 28 13.61 -14.23 2.55
C PRO A 28 15.09 -14.10 2.19
N THR A 29 15.53 -12.93 1.75
CA THR A 29 16.95 -12.67 1.47
C THR A 29 17.83 -12.75 2.72
N ALA A 30 17.22 -12.56 3.89
CA ALA A 30 17.81 -12.81 5.20
C ALA A 30 16.68 -13.08 6.19
N ASN A 31 16.79 -14.12 7.01
CA ASN A 31 15.82 -14.38 8.08
C ASN A 31 16.31 -13.71 9.38
N LEU A 32 15.55 -12.75 9.90
CA LEU A 32 15.88 -12.17 11.20
C LEU A 32 15.35 -13.08 12.30
N SER A 33 16.12 -13.24 13.37
CA SER A 33 15.63 -13.91 14.57
C SER A 33 14.48 -13.13 15.20
N GLU A 34 13.63 -13.84 15.94
CA GLU A 34 12.52 -13.23 16.67
C GLU A 34 12.98 -12.06 17.56
N ASP A 35 14.09 -12.23 18.27
CA ASP A 35 14.62 -11.20 19.17
C ASP A 35 15.11 -9.96 18.41
N LYS A 36 15.69 -10.09 17.21
CA LYS A 36 16.01 -8.94 16.36
C LYS A 36 14.74 -8.23 15.88
N LEU A 37 13.70 -8.98 15.49
CA LEU A 37 12.41 -8.40 15.07
C LEU A 37 11.76 -7.60 16.21
N VAL A 38 11.70 -8.21 17.39
CA VAL A 38 11.15 -7.59 18.60
C VAL A 38 11.93 -6.33 18.98
N LEU A 39 13.26 -6.42 19.06
CA LEU A 39 14.10 -5.30 19.44
C LEU A 39 13.96 -4.15 18.43
N LEU A 40 14.00 -4.44 17.14
CA LEU A 40 13.86 -3.42 16.09
C LEU A 40 12.52 -2.71 16.16
N ALA A 41 11.42 -3.46 16.32
CA ALA A 41 10.07 -2.90 16.39
C ALA A 41 9.94 -1.88 17.53
N HIS A 42 10.46 -2.23 18.72
CA HIS A 42 10.46 -1.36 19.89
C HIS A 42 11.40 -0.16 19.75
N LEU A 43 12.56 -0.34 19.12
CA LEU A 43 13.46 0.79 18.86
C LEU A 43 12.83 1.77 17.86
N ILE A 44 12.14 1.29 16.83
CA ILE A 44 11.42 2.14 15.87
C ILE A 44 10.28 2.90 16.55
N GLY A 45 9.52 2.30 17.47
CA GLY A 45 8.53 3.04 18.26
C GLY A 45 9.17 4.00 19.26
N ASP A 46 9.55 3.48 20.43
CA ASP A 46 9.95 4.28 21.59
C ASP A 46 11.47 4.27 21.87
N GLY A 47 12.30 3.81 20.93
CA GLY A 47 13.77 3.85 21.07
C GLY A 47 14.40 5.19 20.69
N CYS A 48 15.54 5.48 21.30
CA CYS A 48 16.46 6.55 20.90
C CYS A 48 17.82 5.96 20.51
N TYR A 49 18.23 6.21 19.26
CA TYR A 49 19.50 5.76 18.68
C TYR A 49 20.20 6.89 17.91
N LEU A 50 20.30 8.07 18.53
CA LEU A 50 20.96 9.25 17.98
C LEU A 50 22.47 9.24 18.24
N LYS A 51 23.27 9.85 17.34
CA LYS A 51 24.74 9.84 17.40
C LYS A 51 25.35 10.39 18.70
N ARG A 52 24.67 11.34 19.33
CA ARG A 52 25.13 12.04 20.54
C ARG A 52 24.26 11.76 21.76
N GLN A 53 23.48 10.68 21.74
CA GLN A 53 22.65 10.27 22.87
C GLN A 53 22.90 8.80 23.20
N PRO A 54 22.79 8.41 24.48
CA PRO A 54 22.85 6.99 24.85
C PRO A 54 21.77 6.20 24.13
N LEU A 55 22.10 4.99 23.65
CA LEU A 55 21.09 4.06 23.14
C LEU A 55 20.18 3.65 24.29
N HIS A 56 18.89 3.99 24.18
CA HIS A 56 17.91 3.63 25.20
C HIS A 56 16.51 3.44 24.60
N TYR A 57 15.65 2.78 25.38
CA TYR A 57 14.24 2.54 25.09
C TYR A 57 13.41 3.01 26.28
N THR A 58 12.25 3.62 26.04
CA THR A 58 11.37 4.10 27.09
C THR A 58 9.97 3.51 26.97
N ASN A 59 9.42 2.99 28.07
CA ASN A 59 8.01 2.61 28.10
C ASN A 59 7.52 2.50 29.56
N SER A 60 6.21 2.59 29.77
CA SER A 60 5.58 2.40 31.09
C SER A 60 5.20 0.95 31.37
N ASP A 61 5.12 0.10 30.36
CA ASP A 61 4.80 -1.31 30.51
C ASP A 61 6.06 -2.16 30.75
N MET A 62 6.19 -2.68 31.97
CA MET A 62 7.29 -3.58 32.36
C MET A 62 7.36 -4.87 31.52
N LEU A 63 6.24 -5.35 30.95
CA LEU A 63 6.29 -6.51 30.05
C LEU A 63 7.08 -6.20 28.77
N LEU A 64 6.92 -4.99 28.23
CA LEU A 64 7.66 -4.52 27.06
C LEU A 64 9.14 -4.31 27.41
N ILE A 65 9.42 -3.59 28.51
CA ILE A 65 10.78 -3.36 29.01
C ILE A 65 11.54 -4.67 29.16
N ASN A 66 10.96 -5.67 29.83
CA ASN A 66 11.59 -6.97 30.05
C ASN A 66 11.81 -7.73 28.74
N ARG A 67 10.84 -7.67 27.82
CA ARG A 67 10.95 -8.32 26.50
C ARG A 67 12.08 -7.71 25.67
N VAL A 68 12.23 -6.38 25.66
CA VAL A 68 13.31 -5.65 24.98
C VAL A 68 14.66 -5.96 25.63
N ALA A 69 14.74 -5.93 26.96
CA ALA A 69 15.97 -6.25 27.69
C ALA A 69 16.46 -7.68 27.39
N LYS A 70 15.54 -8.66 27.37
CA LYS A 70 15.84 -10.05 27.01
C LYS A 70 16.36 -10.17 25.58
N ALA A 71 15.64 -9.59 24.62
CA ALA A 71 16.02 -9.63 23.21
C ALA A 71 17.40 -8.98 22.96
N ALA A 72 17.64 -7.81 23.55
CA ALA A 72 18.92 -7.12 23.41
C ALA A 72 20.09 -7.93 23.99
N LYS A 73 19.90 -8.57 25.16
CA LYS A 73 20.91 -9.43 25.78
C LYS A 73 21.19 -10.68 24.95
N ALA A 74 20.14 -11.35 24.45
CA ALA A 74 20.28 -12.58 23.69
C ALA A 74 21.02 -12.36 22.36
N GLU A 75 20.64 -11.32 21.61
CA GLU A 75 21.15 -11.10 20.25
C GLU A 75 22.48 -10.35 20.18
N PHE A 76 22.68 -9.39 21.09
CA PHE A 76 23.79 -8.45 21.01
C PHE A 76 24.73 -8.50 22.21
N LEU A 77 24.44 -9.38 23.19
CA LEU A 77 25.21 -9.53 24.41
C LEU A 77 25.47 -8.17 25.09
N VAL A 78 24.50 -7.25 25.08
CA VAL A 78 24.64 -5.93 25.71
C VAL A 78 24.30 -5.97 27.20
N ASN A 79 24.80 -4.97 27.94
CA ASN A 79 24.36 -4.68 29.30
C ASN A 79 23.09 -3.83 29.28
N THR A 80 22.17 -4.11 30.21
CA THR A 80 20.92 -3.36 30.36
C THR A 80 20.88 -2.68 31.71
N ARG A 81 20.59 -1.37 31.74
CA ARG A 81 20.37 -0.63 32.98
C ARG A 81 18.99 0.01 32.96
N LEU A 82 18.14 -0.39 33.90
CA LEU A 82 16.81 0.16 34.07
C LEU A 82 16.87 1.35 35.03
N VAL A 83 16.27 2.47 34.64
CA VAL A 83 16.16 3.67 35.48
C VAL A 83 14.68 4.05 35.56
N PRO A 84 14.05 3.94 36.74
CA PRO A 84 12.66 4.35 36.92
C PRO A 84 12.53 5.87 36.77
N GLN A 85 11.37 6.29 36.28
CA GLN A 85 10.88 7.67 36.32
C GLN A 85 9.52 7.66 37.01
N SER A 86 8.84 8.81 37.10
CA SER A 86 7.55 8.93 37.76
C SER A 86 6.51 7.92 37.26
N THR A 87 6.31 7.83 35.94
CA THR A 87 5.26 6.98 35.33
C THR A 87 5.77 6.02 34.24
N TRP A 88 7.07 6.04 33.94
CA TRP A 88 7.69 5.20 32.93
C TRP A 88 9.12 4.78 33.32
N PHE A 89 9.78 4.00 32.47
CA PHE A 89 11.15 3.55 32.69
C PHE A 89 12.05 3.86 31.50
N HIS A 90 13.31 4.21 31.77
CA HIS A 90 14.38 4.21 30.77
C HIS A 90 15.16 2.90 30.86
N LEU A 91 15.23 2.16 29.76
CA LEU A 91 16.09 1.00 29.59
C LEU A 91 17.29 1.40 28.73
N TYR A 92 18.45 1.60 29.36
CA TYR A 92 19.70 1.85 28.66
C TYR A 92 20.30 0.54 28.16
N LEU A 93 20.75 0.53 26.90
CA LEU A 93 21.34 -0.63 26.22
C LEU A 93 22.81 -0.32 25.91
N SER A 94 23.71 -0.64 26.84
CA SER A 94 25.13 -0.32 26.76
C SER A 94 25.98 -1.51 26.31
N SER A 95 27.07 -1.27 25.59
CA SER A 95 28.01 -2.34 25.23
C SER A 95 28.60 -3.01 26.48
N LYS A 96 28.88 -4.31 26.42
CA LYS A 96 29.61 -5.03 27.48
C LYS A 96 31.07 -4.61 27.55
N SER A 97 31.71 -4.39 26.39
CA SER A 97 33.11 -4.00 26.31
C SER A 97 33.26 -2.47 26.29
N LYS A 98 34.38 -1.96 26.83
CA LYS A 98 34.77 -0.56 26.66
C LYS A 98 34.84 -0.20 25.17
N LEU A 99 34.16 0.89 24.80
CA LEU A 99 34.16 1.39 23.42
C LEU A 99 35.43 2.23 23.21
N ALA A 100 36.41 1.66 22.51
CA ALA A 100 37.59 2.39 22.04
C ALA A 100 37.31 3.09 20.69
N ARG A 101 38.28 3.87 20.17
CA ARG A 101 38.18 4.52 18.85
C ARG A 101 37.83 3.47 17.78
N GLY A 102 36.77 3.72 17.02
CA GLY A 102 36.27 2.80 15.96
C GLY A 102 35.39 1.65 16.46
N LYS A 103 35.30 1.38 17.77
CA LYS A 103 34.37 0.37 18.31
C LYS A 103 33.04 1.02 18.69
N ARG A 104 31.94 0.46 18.20
CA ARG A 104 30.58 0.94 18.46
C ARG A 104 29.80 -0.08 19.29
N ASN A 105 28.74 0.40 19.93
CA ASN A 105 27.75 -0.49 20.53
C ASN A 105 27.23 -1.46 19.45
N PRO A 106 27.17 -2.79 19.70
CA PRO A 106 26.76 -3.78 18.69
C PRO A 106 25.40 -3.50 18.06
N ILE A 107 24.42 -3.03 18.83
CA ILE A 107 23.10 -2.65 18.33
C ILE A 107 23.22 -1.43 17.43
N VAL A 108 24.02 -0.43 17.82
CA VAL A 108 24.25 0.77 16.99
C VAL A 108 24.95 0.39 15.68
N LYS A 109 25.92 -0.53 15.74
CA LYS A 109 26.61 -1.06 14.55
C LYS A 109 25.59 -1.69 13.60
N TRP A 110 24.73 -2.58 14.10
CA TRP A 110 23.66 -3.21 13.32
C TRP A 110 22.66 -2.20 12.72
N LEU A 111 22.21 -1.22 13.50
CA LEU A 111 21.29 -0.17 13.02
C LEU A 111 21.91 0.68 11.91
N ASP A 112 23.23 0.93 11.96
CA ASP A 112 23.92 1.78 10.99
C ASP A 112 24.38 0.98 9.78
N GLU A 113 25.17 -0.06 9.99
CA GLU A 113 25.84 -0.80 8.92
C GLU A 113 24.86 -1.70 8.16
N ASP A 114 24.03 -2.47 8.87
CA ASP A 114 23.20 -3.50 8.25
C ASP A 114 21.85 -2.94 7.83
N LEU A 115 21.23 -2.11 8.68
CA LEU A 115 19.87 -1.60 8.47
C LEU A 115 19.80 -0.20 7.86
N LYS A 116 20.88 0.58 7.93
CA LYS A 116 20.96 1.96 7.42
C LYS A 116 19.86 2.88 8.02
N ILE A 117 19.55 2.73 9.31
CA ILE A 117 18.53 3.52 10.03
C ILE A 117 19.07 4.24 11.27
N PHE A 118 20.37 4.20 11.55
CA PHE A 118 20.94 4.92 12.67
C PHE A 118 20.75 6.44 12.56
N ASN A 119 20.73 7.13 13.71
CA ASN A 119 20.63 8.59 13.81
C ASN A 119 19.34 9.19 13.23
N GLN A 120 18.22 8.47 13.34
CA GLN A 120 16.90 8.98 12.94
C GLN A 120 16.13 9.51 14.15
N HIS A 121 15.59 10.72 14.03
CA HIS A 121 14.58 11.23 14.96
C HIS A 121 13.21 10.61 14.66
N SER A 122 12.24 10.75 15.57
CA SER A 122 10.89 10.17 15.45
C SER A 122 10.22 10.41 14.09
N ARG A 123 10.36 11.62 13.52
CA ARG A 123 9.81 11.98 12.20
C ARG A 123 10.59 11.44 10.99
N GLN A 124 11.74 10.81 11.21
CA GLN A 124 12.61 10.23 10.19
C GLN A 124 12.67 8.71 10.27
N LYS A 125 12.23 8.11 11.40
CA LYS A 125 12.24 6.67 11.61
C LYS A 125 11.49 5.94 10.51
N ARG A 126 12.10 4.89 9.96
CA ARG A 126 11.53 4.09 8.87
C ARG A 126 11.67 2.60 9.16
N ILE A 127 10.83 1.78 8.55
CA ILE A 127 11.00 0.33 8.61
C ILE A 127 12.11 -0.06 7.62
N PRO A 128 13.16 -0.80 8.05
CA PRO A 128 14.21 -1.26 7.15
C PRO A 128 13.71 -2.22 6.08
N LYS A 129 14.34 -2.19 4.89
CA LYS A 129 13.98 -3.04 3.73
C LYS A 129 13.92 -4.54 4.08
N VAL A 130 14.82 -5.02 4.95
CA VAL A 130 14.87 -6.43 5.37
C VAL A 130 13.58 -6.91 6.04
N ILE A 131 12.77 -6.02 6.62
CA ILE A 131 11.48 -6.41 7.23
C ILE A 131 10.44 -6.75 6.16
N PHE A 132 10.46 -6.04 5.03
CA PHE A 132 9.53 -6.27 3.93
C PHE A 132 9.78 -7.61 3.23
N SER A 133 10.96 -8.21 3.38
CA SER A 133 11.30 -9.52 2.84
C SER A 133 11.12 -10.68 3.83
N GLN A 134 10.65 -10.42 5.06
CA GLN A 134 10.40 -11.48 6.04
C GLN A 134 9.15 -12.31 5.69
N SER A 135 9.04 -13.50 6.31
CA SER A 135 7.82 -14.31 6.24
C SER A 135 6.63 -13.60 6.89
N SER A 136 5.41 -14.07 6.59
CA SER A 136 4.18 -13.53 7.18
C SER A 136 4.17 -13.61 8.71
N GLU A 137 4.73 -14.67 9.28
CA GLU A 137 4.86 -14.87 10.73
C GLU A 137 5.79 -13.83 11.35
N ASN A 138 6.94 -13.58 10.72
CA ASN A 138 7.91 -12.60 11.18
C ASN A 138 7.42 -11.16 11.00
N ILE A 139 6.72 -10.85 9.90
CA ILE A 139 6.06 -9.55 9.71
C ILE A 139 4.98 -9.36 10.76
N SER A 140 4.17 -10.40 11.04
CA SER A 140 3.17 -10.37 12.11
C SER A 140 3.80 -10.10 13.47
N LEU A 141 4.86 -10.82 13.84
CA LEU A 141 5.59 -10.64 15.09
C LEU A 141 6.16 -9.22 15.21
N PHE A 142 6.79 -8.73 14.14
CA PHE A 142 7.33 -7.37 14.08
C PHE A 142 6.22 -6.33 14.28
N LEU A 143 5.11 -6.44 13.54
CA LEU A 143 3.98 -5.53 13.67
C LEU A 143 3.33 -5.62 15.04
N ARG A 144 3.19 -6.81 15.65
CA ARG A 144 2.64 -7.00 17.01
C ARG A 144 3.41 -6.20 18.05
N HIS A 145 4.73 -6.18 17.95
CA HIS A 145 5.59 -5.42 18.85
C HIS A 145 5.66 -3.93 18.50
N LEU A 146 5.64 -3.58 17.22
CA LEU A 146 5.58 -2.18 16.78
C LEU A 146 4.28 -1.54 17.25
N TRP A 147 3.15 -2.24 17.10
CA TRP A 147 1.83 -1.79 17.57
C TRP A 147 1.75 -1.64 19.09
N ALA A 148 2.61 -2.33 19.86
CA ALA A 148 2.63 -2.20 21.31
C ALA A 148 3.06 -0.79 21.76
N THR A 149 3.88 -0.11 20.94
CA THR A 149 4.35 1.27 21.14
C THR A 149 3.22 2.28 20.81
N ASP A 150 3.15 2.76 19.58
CA ASP A 150 2.22 3.81 19.13
C ASP A 150 0.84 3.29 18.66
N GLY A 151 0.58 2.00 18.81
CA GLY A 151 -0.69 1.40 18.41
C GLY A 151 -1.79 1.50 19.48
N CYS A 152 -3.02 1.64 18.99
CA CYS A 152 -4.21 1.81 19.80
C CYS A 152 -5.28 0.76 19.45
N ILE A 153 -5.83 0.13 20.50
CA ILE A 153 -7.09 -0.61 20.46
C ILE A 153 -7.99 0.05 21.51
N HIS A 154 -9.08 0.66 21.07
CA HIS A 154 -9.99 1.37 21.94
C HIS A 154 -11.42 0.92 21.71
N ILE A 155 -12.11 0.59 22.81
CA ILE A 155 -13.48 0.10 22.80
C ILE A 155 -14.37 1.18 23.37
N ASN A 156 -15.20 1.79 22.52
CA ASN A 156 -16.21 2.75 22.91
C ASN A 156 -17.55 2.05 23.11
N LYS A 157 -18.15 2.17 24.29
CA LYS A 157 -19.57 1.83 24.48
C LYS A 157 -20.42 2.97 23.92
N ARG A 158 -21.40 2.65 23.08
CA ARG A 158 -22.35 3.62 22.51
C ARG A 158 -23.77 3.06 22.57
N PRO A 159 -24.82 3.91 22.55
CA PRO A 159 -26.21 3.46 22.52
C PRO A 159 -26.53 2.55 21.32
N LYS A 160 -25.90 2.82 20.16
CA LYS A 160 -26.05 2.03 18.92
C LYS A 160 -25.16 0.77 18.87
N GLY A 161 -24.60 0.35 20.00
CA GLY A 161 -23.70 -0.79 20.13
C GLY A 161 -22.23 -0.40 20.29
N PRO A 162 -21.38 -1.34 20.76
CA PRO A 162 -19.96 -1.11 20.98
C PRO A 162 -19.23 -0.80 19.68
N LYS A 163 -18.29 0.15 19.71
CA LYS A 163 -17.42 0.49 18.58
C LYS A 163 -15.96 0.23 18.93
N VAL A 164 -15.33 -0.68 18.21
CA VAL A 164 -13.89 -0.93 18.29
C VAL A 164 -13.17 0.00 17.31
N ARG A 165 -12.13 0.69 17.80
CA ARG A 165 -11.20 1.49 17.00
C ARG A 165 -9.82 0.86 17.11
N ILE A 166 -9.24 0.52 15.96
CA ILE A 166 -7.88 -0.01 15.86
C ILE A 166 -7.11 0.91 14.91
N TYR A 167 -6.03 1.51 15.39
CA TYR A 167 -5.17 2.35 14.56
C TYR A 167 -3.73 2.41 15.08
N TYR A 168 -2.80 2.73 14.19
CA TYR A 168 -1.41 3.07 14.49
C TYR A 168 -1.18 4.54 14.12
N ALA A 169 -0.64 5.33 15.05
CA ALA A 169 -0.44 6.77 14.85
C ALA A 169 1.04 7.14 14.82
N SER A 170 1.45 8.01 13.90
CA SER A 170 2.82 8.53 13.86
C SER A 170 2.89 9.93 13.27
N GLY A 171 3.84 10.74 13.75
CA GLY A 171 4.21 11.99 13.11
C GLY A 171 4.95 11.81 11.77
N ASN A 172 5.37 10.58 11.44
CA ASN A 172 6.03 10.26 10.18
C ASN A 172 5.07 9.57 9.20
N LYS A 173 4.65 10.29 8.15
CA LYS A 173 3.82 9.74 7.06
C LYS A 173 4.46 8.52 6.40
N ARG A 174 5.79 8.50 6.25
CA ARG A 174 6.51 7.38 5.63
C ARG A 174 6.40 6.12 6.48
N LEU A 175 6.54 6.24 7.80
CA LEU A 175 6.37 5.11 8.72
C LEU A 175 4.95 4.54 8.65
N CYS A 176 3.92 5.40 8.60
CA CYS A 176 2.53 4.94 8.40
C CYS A 176 2.34 4.21 7.06
N ARG A 177 3.00 4.66 5.98
CA ARG A 177 2.98 3.95 4.69
C ARG A 177 3.67 2.59 4.76
N ASP A 178 4.81 2.52 5.43
CA ASP A 178 5.52 1.27 5.64
C ASP A 178 4.65 0.27 6.44
N VAL A 179 3.97 0.73 7.50
CA VAL A 179 3.02 -0.09 8.29
C VAL A 179 1.81 -0.53 7.46
N PHE A 180 1.22 0.39 6.69
CA PHE A 180 0.12 0.08 5.76
C PHE A 180 0.51 -1.03 4.79
N HIS A 181 1.69 -0.93 4.18
CA HIS A 181 2.19 -1.93 3.23
C HIS A 181 2.40 -3.29 3.89
N LEU A 182 2.95 -3.34 5.11
CA LEU A 182 3.11 -4.61 5.84
C LEU A 182 1.76 -5.24 6.23
N LEU A 183 0.76 -4.44 6.60
CA LEU A 183 -0.60 -4.94 6.83
C LEU A 183 -1.22 -5.52 5.55
N LEU A 184 -1.02 -4.85 4.42
CA LEU A 184 -1.47 -5.31 3.11
C LEU A 184 -0.81 -6.64 2.71
N LYS A 185 0.48 -6.85 3.02
CA LYS A 185 1.15 -8.15 2.87
C LYS A 185 0.50 -9.26 3.72
N LEU A 186 -0.03 -8.91 4.89
CA LEU A 186 -0.76 -9.84 5.76
C LEU A 186 -2.25 -9.98 5.40
N GLY A 187 -2.71 -9.37 4.31
CA GLY A 187 -4.12 -9.40 3.89
C GLY A 187 -5.07 -8.61 4.80
N VAL A 188 -4.53 -7.67 5.59
CA VAL A 188 -5.29 -6.75 6.45
C VAL A 188 -5.41 -5.40 5.75
N LEU A 189 -6.59 -5.11 5.23
CA LEU A 189 -6.88 -3.83 4.60
C LEU A 189 -6.99 -2.72 5.66
N SER A 190 -6.38 -1.58 5.37
CA SER A 190 -6.37 -0.42 6.24
C SER A 190 -6.49 0.86 5.41
N THR A 191 -6.61 2.02 6.07
CA THR A 191 -6.63 3.33 5.41
C THR A 191 -5.67 4.29 6.10
N ILE A 192 -5.00 5.13 5.33
CA ILE A 192 -4.17 6.21 5.90
C ILE A 192 -4.97 7.51 5.93
N SER A 193 -5.05 8.12 7.11
CA SER A 193 -5.70 9.42 7.31
C SER A 193 -4.78 10.41 7.99
N ARG A 194 -4.92 11.69 7.66
CA ARG A 194 -4.25 12.80 8.35
C ARG A 194 -5.15 13.32 9.46
N SER A 195 -4.60 13.53 10.65
CA SER A 195 -5.25 14.23 11.75
C SER A 195 -4.46 15.48 12.11
N GLN A 196 -5.15 16.61 12.15
CA GLN A 196 -4.58 17.90 12.55
C GLN A 196 -5.21 18.35 13.86
N LYS A 197 -4.38 18.83 14.78
CA LYS A 197 -4.84 19.49 16.01
C LYS A 197 -4.21 20.87 16.06
N LYS A 198 -5.01 21.91 16.30
CA LYS A 198 -4.53 23.30 16.35
C LYS A 198 -3.37 23.42 17.34
N GLY A 199 -2.27 24.03 16.92
CA GLY A 199 -1.04 24.17 17.71
C GLY A 199 -0.13 22.94 17.73
N TYR A 200 -0.52 21.84 17.07
CA TYR A 200 0.30 20.64 16.93
C TYR A 200 0.59 20.37 15.46
N GLN A 201 1.77 19.80 15.21
CA GLN A 201 2.14 19.30 13.90
C GLN A 201 1.24 18.12 13.48
N ASP A 202 1.15 17.87 12.18
CA ASP A 202 0.35 16.79 11.62
C ASP A 202 0.74 15.42 12.18
N MET A 203 -0.29 14.61 12.40
CA MET A 203 -0.21 13.19 12.70
C MET A 203 -0.88 12.40 11.58
N TRP A 204 -0.36 11.21 11.33
CA TRP A 204 -0.87 10.25 10.35
C TRP A 204 -1.33 8.99 11.08
N ASN A 205 -2.47 8.44 10.65
CA ASN A 205 -3.07 7.27 11.27
C ASN A 205 -3.30 6.20 10.21
N VAL A 206 -2.80 4.99 10.46
CA VAL A 206 -3.20 3.78 9.75
C VAL A 206 -4.40 3.20 10.50
N GLN A 207 -5.58 3.20 9.90
CA GLN A 207 -6.82 2.79 10.54
C GLN A 207 -7.32 1.47 9.97
N ILE A 208 -7.74 0.56 10.85
CA ILE A 208 -8.33 -0.71 10.47
C ILE A 208 -9.82 -0.64 10.80
N GLN A 209 -10.64 -0.70 9.75
CA GLN A 209 -12.08 -0.46 9.80
C GLN A 209 -12.86 -1.65 9.26
N GLY A 210 -14.09 -1.81 9.75
CA GLY A 210 -14.95 -2.93 9.39
C GLY A 210 -14.63 -4.19 10.20
N LYS A 211 -15.67 -4.98 10.46
CA LYS A 211 -15.57 -6.20 11.28
C LYS A 211 -14.51 -7.15 10.74
N THR A 212 -14.54 -7.42 9.43
CA THR A 212 -13.66 -8.40 8.79
C THR A 212 -12.19 -8.06 8.97
N GLU A 213 -11.79 -6.83 8.63
CA GLU A 213 -10.39 -6.42 8.70
C GLU A 213 -9.91 -6.24 10.14
N GLN A 214 -10.77 -5.75 11.04
CA GLN A 214 -10.46 -5.70 12.47
C GLN A 214 -10.26 -7.11 13.05
N MET A 215 -11.09 -8.07 12.68
CA MET A 215 -10.92 -9.47 13.10
C MET A 215 -9.62 -10.05 12.57
N LYS A 216 -9.30 -9.87 11.28
CA LYS A 216 -8.01 -10.31 10.70
C LYS A 216 -6.83 -9.71 11.44
N PHE A 217 -6.85 -8.42 11.75
CA PHE A 217 -5.77 -7.79 12.52
C PHE A 217 -5.63 -8.41 13.92
N LEU A 218 -6.73 -8.58 14.64
CA LEU A 218 -6.73 -9.10 16.01
C LEU A 218 -6.26 -10.56 16.08
N THR A 219 -6.54 -11.36 15.04
CA THR A 219 -6.11 -12.76 14.96
C THR A 219 -4.68 -12.90 14.44
N THR A 220 -4.31 -12.12 13.43
CA THR A 220 -3.02 -12.27 12.74
C THR A 220 -1.91 -11.50 13.46
N VAL A 221 -2.15 -10.25 13.85
CA VAL A 221 -1.13 -9.35 14.43
C VAL A 221 -1.33 -9.21 15.94
N GLY A 222 -2.49 -8.73 16.38
CA GLY A 222 -2.76 -8.44 17.80
C GLY A 222 -1.86 -7.34 18.37
N ILE A 223 -1.62 -7.37 19.68
CA ILE A 223 -0.73 -6.43 20.36
C ILE A 223 -0.02 -7.13 21.52
N PHE A 224 1.28 -6.87 21.69
CA PHE A 224 2.02 -7.40 22.84
C PHE A 224 1.88 -6.50 24.08
N GLY A 225 1.97 -7.09 25.27
CA GLY A 225 1.99 -6.39 26.57
C GLY A 225 0.64 -6.34 27.26
N LYS A 226 0.48 -5.43 28.24
CA LYS A 226 -0.76 -5.26 29.04
C LYS A 226 -2.00 -5.02 28.17
N LYS A 227 -1.82 -4.46 26.97
CA LYS A 227 -2.88 -4.20 26.00
C LYS A 227 -3.46 -5.49 25.37
N ASP A 228 -2.85 -6.67 25.55
CA ASP A 228 -3.36 -7.95 25.00
C ASP A 228 -4.79 -8.28 25.48
N ASN A 229 -5.13 -7.92 26.72
CA ASN A 229 -6.50 -8.08 27.23
C ASN A 229 -7.54 -7.30 26.42
N LEU A 230 -7.16 -6.19 25.77
CA LEU A 230 -8.03 -5.43 24.89
C LEU A 230 -8.30 -6.17 23.58
N VAL A 231 -7.35 -6.98 23.09
CA VAL A 231 -7.53 -7.84 21.91
C VAL A 231 -8.65 -8.82 22.19
N LYS A 232 -8.58 -9.56 23.30
CA LYS A 232 -9.60 -10.54 23.70
C LYS A 232 -10.99 -9.89 23.81
N LYS A 233 -11.08 -8.73 24.45
CA LYS A 233 -12.33 -7.97 24.59
C LYS A 233 -12.86 -7.49 23.24
N ALA A 234 -11.99 -6.93 22.38
CA ALA A 234 -12.37 -6.45 21.06
C ALA A 234 -12.86 -7.60 20.16
N THR A 235 -12.16 -8.74 20.15
CA THR A 235 -12.53 -9.93 19.39
C THR A 235 -13.91 -10.46 19.80
N LYS A 236 -14.20 -10.52 21.11
CA LYS A 236 -15.52 -10.94 21.60
C LYS A 236 -16.62 -10.01 21.10
N LEU A 237 -16.44 -8.69 21.24
CA LEU A 237 -17.44 -7.70 20.80
C LEU A 237 -17.66 -7.72 19.29
N LEU A 238 -16.60 -7.92 18.50
CA LEU A 238 -16.71 -7.95 17.04
C LEU A 238 -17.45 -9.18 16.52
N LYS A 239 -17.42 -10.31 17.22
CA LYS A 239 -18.20 -11.51 16.85
C LYS A 239 -19.70 -11.19 16.79
N ASP A 240 -20.20 -10.41 17.75
CA ASP A 240 -21.63 -10.08 17.89
C ASP A 240 -22.09 -8.95 16.95
N ILE A 241 -21.16 -8.18 16.38
CA ILE A 241 -21.49 -7.09 15.46
C ILE A 241 -21.91 -7.66 14.11
N LYS A 242 -23.06 -7.22 13.58
CA LYS A 242 -23.45 -7.49 12.19
C LYS A 242 -22.53 -6.72 11.24
N GLU A 243 -21.94 -7.41 10.29
CA GLU A 243 -21.08 -6.81 9.28
C GLU A 243 -21.84 -5.82 8.39
N ASN A 244 -21.19 -4.71 8.04
CA ASN A 244 -21.68 -3.74 7.07
C ASN A 244 -20.59 -3.51 6.00
N PRO A 245 -20.69 -4.15 4.82
CA PRO A 245 -19.65 -4.15 3.80
C PRO A 245 -19.71 -2.87 2.93
N ASN A 246 -19.62 -1.71 3.58
CA ASN A 246 -19.52 -0.41 2.88
C ASN A 246 -18.11 -0.14 2.32
N ASN A 247 -17.20 -1.10 2.48
CA ASN A 247 -15.83 -1.07 1.99
C ASN A 247 -15.59 -2.31 1.11
N ASP A 248 -14.61 -2.27 0.18
CA ASP A 248 -14.36 -3.34 -0.81
C ASP A 248 -15.58 -3.57 -1.75
N ILE A 249 -15.88 -2.51 -2.52
CA ILE A 249 -17.04 -2.45 -3.43
C ILE A 249 -16.55 -2.62 -4.88
N VAL A 250 -17.15 -3.57 -5.60
CA VAL A 250 -16.97 -3.72 -7.05
C VAL A 250 -17.66 -2.54 -7.76
N PRO A 251 -16.97 -1.85 -8.70
CA PRO A 251 -17.50 -0.68 -9.40
C PRO A 251 -18.84 -0.93 -10.09
N LYS A 252 -19.61 0.14 -10.30
CA LYS A 252 -20.98 0.10 -10.85
C LYS A 252 -21.04 -0.50 -12.27
N GLU A 253 -19.93 -0.47 -13.00
CA GLU A 253 -19.79 -1.03 -14.33
C GLU A 253 -20.10 -2.55 -14.36
N ILE A 254 -20.05 -3.23 -13.21
CA ILE A 254 -20.40 -4.66 -13.07
C ILE A 254 -21.84 -4.93 -13.49
N TRP A 255 -22.72 -3.94 -13.35
CA TRP A 255 -24.12 -4.05 -13.73
C TRP A 255 -24.31 -4.33 -15.21
N GLN A 256 -23.41 -3.86 -16.09
CA GLN A 256 -23.47 -4.18 -17.52
C GLN A 256 -23.33 -5.68 -17.77
N GLU A 257 -22.39 -6.34 -17.08
CA GLU A 257 -22.20 -7.78 -17.18
C GLU A 257 -23.35 -8.56 -16.52
N ILE A 258 -23.83 -8.09 -15.35
CA ILE A 258 -24.99 -8.70 -14.66
C ILE A 258 -26.22 -8.68 -15.55
N GLU A 259 -26.54 -7.54 -16.16
CA GLU A 259 -27.71 -7.39 -17.02
C GLU A 259 -27.59 -8.24 -18.30
N LYS A 260 -26.41 -8.27 -18.91
CA LYS A 260 -26.12 -9.15 -20.06
C LYS A 260 -26.45 -10.61 -19.74
N GLN A 261 -26.01 -11.11 -18.59
CA GLN A 261 -26.24 -12.50 -18.20
C GLN A 261 -27.67 -12.75 -17.75
N ARG A 262 -28.30 -11.79 -17.07
CA ARG A 262 -29.73 -11.84 -16.71
C ARG A 262 -30.62 -12.01 -17.94
N ILE A 263 -30.38 -11.20 -18.98
CA ILE A 263 -31.12 -11.26 -20.25
C ILE A 263 -30.86 -12.58 -20.96
N LYS A 264 -29.60 -13.04 -20.99
CA LYS A 264 -29.23 -14.34 -21.60
C LYS A 264 -29.97 -15.53 -20.96
N GLN A 265 -30.32 -15.44 -19.68
CA GLN A 265 -31.09 -16.46 -18.95
C GLN A 265 -32.61 -16.22 -19.01
N GLY A 266 -33.10 -15.25 -19.78
CA GLY A 266 -34.53 -14.97 -19.95
C GLY A 266 -35.23 -14.42 -18.69
N LEU A 267 -34.48 -13.94 -17.70
CA LEU A 267 -35.06 -13.41 -16.46
C LEU A 267 -35.52 -11.97 -16.65
N SER A 268 -36.77 -11.64 -16.34
CA SER A 268 -37.20 -10.23 -16.26
C SER A 268 -36.56 -9.54 -15.04
N THR A 269 -36.41 -8.21 -15.06
CA THR A 269 -35.88 -7.45 -13.92
C THR A 269 -36.70 -7.69 -12.65
N ARG A 270 -38.04 -7.76 -12.77
CA ARG A 270 -38.94 -8.03 -11.65
C ARG A 270 -38.72 -9.44 -11.07
N ARG A 271 -38.57 -10.45 -11.92
CA ARG A 271 -38.27 -11.84 -11.49
C ARG A 271 -36.89 -11.91 -10.84
N PHE A 272 -35.89 -11.28 -11.43
CA PHE A 272 -34.52 -11.23 -10.90
C PHE A 272 -34.47 -10.60 -9.50
N HIS A 273 -35.13 -9.46 -9.30
CA HIS A 273 -35.22 -8.82 -7.99
C HIS A 273 -35.96 -9.69 -6.98
N SER A 274 -37.07 -10.32 -7.39
CA SER A 274 -37.84 -11.23 -6.53
C SER A 274 -36.99 -12.41 -6.05
N LEU A 275 -36.25 -13.07 -6.94
CA LEU A 275 -35.36 -14.19 -6.61
C LEU A 275 -34.25 -13.80 -5.61
N LEU A 276 -33.82 -12.54 -5.62
CA LEU A 276 -32.83 -12.00 -4.68
C LEU A 276 -33.43 -11.53 -3.35
N GLY A 277 -34.75 -11.59 -3.19
CA GLY A 277 -35.48 -11.01 -2.07
C GLY A 277 -35.36 -9.48 -2.03
N TRP A 278 -35.23 -8.84 -3.20
CA TRP A 278 -35.13 -7.38 -3.32
C TRP A 278 -36.47 -6.79 -3.70
N ALA A 279 -36.77 -5.62 -3.13
CA ALA A 279 -37.81 -4.76 -3.66
C ALA A 279 -37.51 -4.39 -5.13
N TYR A 280 -38.57 -4.40 -5.94
CA TYR A 280 -38.48 -3.92 -7.31
C TYR A 280 -38.02 -2.46 -7.32
N SER A 281 -36.99 -2.16 -8.10
CA SER A 281 -36.31 -0.86 -8.10
C SER A 281 -35.82 -0.47 -9.49
N GLY A 282 -36.32 -1.14 -10.54
CA GLY A 282 -35.85 -0.95 -11.90
C GLY A 282 -34.32 -0.94 -11.99
N THR A 283 -33.76 0.10 -12.59
CA THR A 283 -32.32 0.31 -12.78
C THR A 283 -31.67 1.18 -11.71
N GLN A 284 -32.40 1.62 -10.67
CA GLN A 284 -31.87 2.53 -9.64
C GLN A 284 -30.58 1.99 -8.99
N ARG A 285 -30.47 0.67 -8.84
CA ARG A 285 -29.30 0.01 -8.26
C ARG A 285 -28.04 0.13 -9.11
N HIS A 286 -28.19 0.38 -10.42
CA HIS A 286 -27.09 0.47 -11.38
C HIS A 286 -26.22 1.72 -11.19
N THR A 287 -26.70 2.69 -10.41
CA THR A 287 -25.99 3.93 -10.08
C THR A 287 -24.87 3.72 -9.05
N SER A 288 -24.85 2.57 -8.37
CA SER A 288 -23.93 2.28 -7.28
C SER A 288 -23.17 0.97 -7.50
N GLY A 289 -21.97 0.88 -6.94
CA GLY A 289 -21.21 -0.37 -6.91
C GLY A 289 -21.86 -1.46 -6.05
N ILE A 290 -21.34 -2.68 -6.17
CA ILE A 290 -21.87 -3.86 -5.50
C ILE A 290 -20.84 -4.40 -4.50
N SER A 291 -21.25 -4.64 -3.25
CA SER A 291 -20.39 -5.32 -2.29
C SER A 291 -20.18 -6.78 -2.67
N ARG A 292 -19.04 -7.37 -2.31
CA ARG A 292 -18.72 -8.79 -2.54
C ARG A 292 -19.87 -9.72 -2.14
N LYS A 293 -20.40 -9.55 -0.93
CA LYS A 293 -21.55 -10.32 -0.41
C LYS A 293 -22.81 -10.18 -1.25
N ARG A 294 -23.05 -9.01 -1.85
CA ARG A 294 -24.20 -8.82 -2.73
C ARG A 294 -23.95 -9.48 -4.10
N LEU A 295 -22.74 -9.40 -4.63
CA LEU A 295 -22.35 -10.08 -5.86
C LEU A 295 -22.44 -11.61 -5.73
N GLU A 296 -22.05 -12.15 -4.57
CA GLU A 296 -22.23 -13.57 -4.23
C GLU A 296 -23.69 -14.00 -4.30
N LYS A 297 -24.62 -13.22 -3.74
CA LYS A 297 -26.07 -13.48 -3.88
C LYS A 297 -26.55 -13.42 -5.33
N ILE A 298 -25.98 -12.54 -6.15
CA ILE A 298 -26.33 -12.47 -7.58
C ILE A 298 -25.88 -13.74 -8.30
N LEU A 299 -24.70 -14.27 -7.96
CA LEU A 299 -24.14 -15.48 -8.55
C LEU A 299 -24.91 -16.76 -8.20
N THR A 300 -25.76 -16.76 -7.17
CA THR A 300 -26.66 -17.92 -6.91
C THR A 300 -27.77 -18.06 -7.94
N ILE A 301 -28.03 -17.00 -8.73
CA ILE A 301 -29.06 -16.98 -9.78
C ILE A 301 -28.39 -16.89 -11.15
N ILE A 302 -27.38 -16.03 -11.29
CA ILE A 302 -26.68 -15.80 -12.54
C ILE A 302 -25.42 -16.65 -12.61
N ASN A 303 -25.37 -17.58 -13.55
CA ASN A 303 -24.12 -18.28 -13.89
C ASN A 303 -23.22 -17.43 -14.80
N SER A 304 -22.08 -16.95 -14.28
CA SER A 304 -21.06 -16.25 -15.07
C SER A 304 -19.67 -16.38 -14.45
N ASN A 305 -18.76 -17.04 -15.18
CA ASN A 305 -17.34 -17.14 -14.79
C ASN A 305 -16.69 -15.76 -14.61
N LYS A 306 -17.08 -14.78 -15.44
CA LYS A 306 -16.55 -13.42 -15.33
C LYS A 306 -16.97 -12.73 -14.03
N LEU A 307 -18.25 -12.85 -13.65
CA LEU A 307 -18.74 -12.32 -12.37
C LEU A 307 -18.11 -13.06 -11.18
N ASN A 308 -17.92 -14.37 -11.31
CA ASN A 308 -17.25 -15.19 -10.30
C ASN A 308 -15.78 -14.78 -10.11
N ASN A 309 -15.06 -14.52 -11.20
CA ASN A 309 -13.69 -13.99 -11.15
C ASN A 309 -13.65 -12.64 -10.44
N PHE A 310 -14.64 -11.76 -10.68
CA PHE A 310 -14.75 -10.55 -9.89
C PHE A 310 -14.91 -10.90 -8.42
N LEU A 311 -15.93 -11.67 -8.01
CA LEU A 311 -16.19 -12.01 -6.61
C LEU A 311 -14.93 -12.44 -5.84
N HIS A 312 -14.12 -13.33 -6.43
CA HIS A 312 -12.93 -13.90 -5.79
C HIS A 312 -11.63 -13.16 -6.09
N SER A 313 -11.64 -12.11 -6.93
CA SER A 313 -10.42 -11.37 -7.27
C SER A 313 -9.71 -10.76 -6.06
N ASP A 314 -8.39 -10.68 -6.16
CA ASP A 314 -7.52 -9.95 -5.24
C ASP A 314 -7.48 -8.44 -5.54
N LEU A 315 -8.50 -7.91 -6.21
CA LEU A 315 -8.59 -6.51 -6.61
C LEU A 315 -9.50 -5.73 -5.67
N TYR A 316 -8.98 -4.63 -5.13
CA TYR A 316 -9.72 -3.62 -4.42
C TYR A 316 -9.83 -2.39 -5.31
N TRP A 317 -11.00 -1.74 -5.33
CA TRP A 317 -11.22 -0.52 -6.10
C TRP A 317 -11.17 0.69 -5.20
N ASP A 318 -10.00 1.32 -5.13
CA ASP A 318 -9.74 2.49 -4.31
C ASP A 318 -10.03 3.78 -5.07
N GLU A 319 -10.54 4.79 -4.38
CA GLU A 319 -10.96 6.04 -5.00
C GLU A 319 -9.81 7.06 -5.07
N ILE A 320 -9.63 7.70 -6.22
CA ILE A 320 -8.65 8.77 -6.39
C ILE A 320 -9.12 10.00 -5.59
N ASN A 321 -8.45 10.27 -4.48
CA ASN A 321 -8.71 11.44 -3.66
C ASN A 321 -8.17 12.75 -4.30
N ALA A 322 -7.01 12.69 -4.94
CA ALA A 322 -6.37 13.85 -5.58
C ALA A 322 -5.36 13.42 -6.64
N ILE A 323 -5.22 14.24 -7.67
CA ILE A 323 -4.17 14.17 -8.69
C ILE A 323 -3.39 15.49 -8.62
N THR A 324 -2.06 15.43 -8.57
CA THR A 324 -1.23 16.62 -8.38
C THR A 324 0.01 16.52 -9.25
N TYR A 325 0.25 17.52 -10.09
CA TYR A 325 1.48 17.65 -10.87
C TYR A 325 2.65 18.02 -9.96
N ILE A 326 3.76 17.29 -10.09
CA ILE A 326 4.95 17.44 -9.21
C ILE A 326 6.21 17.88 -9.96
N GLY A 327 6.05 18.38 -11.18
CA GLY A 327 7.16 18.73 -12.07
C GLY A 327 7.76 17.52 -12.79
N ASN A 328 8.74 17.79 -13.65
CA ASN A 328 9.49 16.76 -14.36
C ASN A 328 10.41 16.00 -13.38
N LYS A 329 10.32 14.67 -13.39
CA LYS A 329 11.11 13.77 -12.56
C LYS A 329 11.64 12.60 -13.41
N PRO A 330 12.78 11.99 -13.03
CA PRO A 330 13.17 10.71 -13.59
C PRO A 330 12.06 9.68 -13.39
N VAL A 331 11.65 9.01 -14.46
CA VAL A 331 10.67 7.93 -14.45
C VAL A 331 11.34 6.61 -14.76
N TYR A 332 10.75 5.55 -14.24
CA TYR A 332 11.22 4.19 -14.43
C TYR A 332 10.03 3.32 -14.78
N ASP A 333 10.30 2.27 -15.53
CA ASP A 333 9.33 1.28 -15.90
C ASP A 333 10.04 -0.08 -16.05
N ILE A 334 9.28 -1.16 -15.99
CA ILE A 334 9.80 -2.53 -16.09
C ILE A 334 8.97 -3.34 -17.07
N THR A 335 9.62 -4.18 -17.87
CA THR A 335 8.91 -5.13 -18.73
C THR A 335 8.53 -6.37 -17.93
N VAL A 336 7.23 -6.65 -17.82
CA VAL A 336 6.70 -7.82 -17.13
C VAL A 336 6.10 -8.77 -18.16
N PRO A 337 6.64 -9.99 -18.32
CA PRO A 337 6.08 -10.97 -19.24
C PRO A 337 4.61 -11.29 -18.93
N VAL A 338 3.86 -11.69 -19.96
CA VAL A 338 2.47 -12.19 -19.91
C VAL A 338 1.41 -11.11 -19.60
N HIS A 339 1.55 -10.38 -18.50
CA HIS A 339 0.48 -9.51 -17.99
C HIS A 339 0.69 -8.02 -18.25
N SER A 340 1.90 -7.61 -18.66
CA SER A 340 2.28 -6.21 -18.91
C SER A 340 1.82 -5.26 -17.80
N SER A 341 1.80 -5.74 -16.56
CA SER A 341 1.34 -5.00 -15.40
C SER A 341 2.00 -5.51 -14.12
N PHE A 342 2.16 -4.62 -13.14
CA PHE A 342 2.80 -4.90 -11.87
C PHE A 342 2.26 -4.01 -10.75
N ILE A 343 2.66 -4.30 -9.51
CA ILE A 343 2.30 -3.50 -8.35
C ILE A 343 3.42 -2.50 -8.07
N ALA A 344 3.11 -1.21 -8.11
CA ALA A 344 4.01 -0.12 -7.77
C ALA A 344 3.37 0.77 -6.71
N ASN A 345 4.04 0.95 -5.57
CA ASN A 345 3.51 1.72 -4.43
C ASN A 345 2.07 1.30 -4.04
N ASP A 346 1.81 0.00 -4.00
CA ASP A 346 0.52 -0.59 -3.66
C ASP A 346 -0.60 -0.27 -4.66
N ILE A 347 -0.27 0.11 -5.90
CA ILE A 347 -1.21 0.33 -7.00
C ILE A 347 -0.87 -0.61 -8.14
N ILE A 348 -1.87 -1.18 -8.80
CA ILE A 348 -1.67 -1.99 -10.01
C ILE A 348 -1.52 -1.03 -11.19
N VAL A 349 -0.35 -1.06 -11.82
CA VAL A 349 0.01 -0.23 -12.97
C VAL A 349 0.26 -1.11 -14.19
N HIS A 350 -0.06 -0.58 -15.37
CA HIS A 350 0.31 -1.17 -16.64
C HIS A 350 1.68 -0.66 -17.07
N ASN A 351 2.42 -1.48 -17.80
CA ASN A 351 3.66 -1.10 -18.45
C ASN A 351 3.45 0.09 -19.39
N SER A 352 4.46 0.94 -19.54
CA SER A 352 4.43 1.96 -20.58
C SER A 352 4.55 1.30 -21.94
N ILE A 353 3.60 1.61 -22.84
CA ILE A 353 3.64 1.19 -24.25
C ILE A 353 4.95 1.67 -24.91
N GLU A 354 5.51 2.78 -24.43
CA GLU A 354 6.79 3.34 -24.90
C GLU A 354 7.97 2.39 -24.64
N GLN A 355 7.96 1.62 -23.54
CA GLN A 355 9.02 0.64 -23.25
C GLN A 355 8.91 -0.61 -24.11
N ASP A 356 7.69 -1.02 -24.46
CA ASP A 356 7.43 -2.19 -25.31
C ASP A 356 7.67 -1.90 -26.79
N ALA A 357 7.61 -0.64 -27.23
CA ALA A 357 7.85 -0.26 -28.62
C ALA A 357 9.30 -0.48 -29.05
N ASP A 358 9.50 -1.13 -30.21
CA ASP A 358 10.81 -1.22 -30.86
C ASP A 358 11.26 0.12 -31.44
N VAL A 359 10.30 0.92 -31.91
CA VAL A 359 10.51 2.28 -32.42
C VAL A 359 9.44 3.21 -31.86
N VAL A 360 9.84 4.38 -31.35
CA VAL A 360 8.94 5.47 -30.96
C VAL A 360 9.23 6.66 -31.84
N MET A 361 8.21 7.13 -32.56
CA MET A 361 8.32 8.25 -33.48
C MET A 361 7.30 9.33 -33.16
N PHE A 362 7.74 10.58 -33.18
CA PHE A 362 6.88 11.75 -33.05
C PHE A 362 6.80 12.48 -34.39
N LEU A 363 5.58 12.65 -34.89
CA LEU A 363 5.29 13.53 -36.02
C LEU A 363 4.85 14.89 -35.47
N TRP A 364 5.53 15.93 -35.89
CA TRP A 364 5.21 17.30 -35.47
C TRP A 364 5.47 18.29 -36.62
N ARG A 365 4.92 19.50 -36.48
CA ARG A 365 5.03 20.59 -37.44
C ARG A 365 5.73 21.77 -36.77
N GLU A 366 6.64 22.43 -37.48
CA GLU A 366 7.27 23.67 -36.99
C GLU A 366 6.32 24.87 -37.08
N ASP A 367 5.43 24.83 -38.08
CA ASP A 367 4.40 25.83 -38.33
C ASP A 367 3.05 25.10 -38.44
N ASP A 368 2.13 25.39 -37.52
CA ASP A 368 0.83 24.73 -37.45
C ASP A 368 -0.06 25.04 -38.67
N GLU A 369 0.18 26.18 -39.35
CA GLU A 369 -0.50 26.54 -40.60
C GLU A 369 0.03 25.74 -41.80
N ASN A 370 1.27 25.25 -41.71
CA ASN A 370 1.88 24.44 -42.76
C ASN A 370 1.56 22.95 -42.59
N LEU A 371 0.44 22.53 -43.19
CA LEU A 371 -0.04 21.14 -43.14
C LEU A 371 0.85 20.15 -43.93
N GLU A 372 1.70 20.63 -44.83
CA GLU A 372 2.49 19.78 -45.71
C GLU A 372 3.90 19.49 -45.19
N ASN A 373 4.53 20.41 -44.46
CA ASN A 373 5.89 20.22 -43.94
C ASN A 373 5.86 19.68 -42.52
N MET A 374 6.40 18.47 -42.34
CA MET A 374 6.41 17.78 -41.04
C MET A 374 7.81 17.27 -40.72
N LYS A 375 8.08 17.09 -39.43
CA LYS A 375 9.27 16.42 -38.93
C LYS A 375 8.88 15.14 -38.22
N LEU A 376 9.56 14.06 -38.60
CA LEU A 376 9.49 12.77 -37.92
C LEU A 376 10.71 12.64 -37.01
N SER A 377 10.51 12.65 -35.69
CA SER A 377 11.56 12.43 -34.71
C SER A 377 11.50 10.99 -34.22
N ILE A 378 12.52 10.19 -34.54
CA ILE A 378 12.72 8.85 -33.99
C ILE A 378 13.38 9.01 -32.62
N ALA A 379 12.56 8.96 -31.57
CA ALA A 379 12.99 9.14 -30.19
C ALA A 379 13.48 7.83 -29.54
N LYS A 380 13.03 6.68 -30.07
CA LYS A 380 13.50 5.35 -29.67
C LYS A 380 13.62 4.47 -30.90
N HIS A 381 14.68 3.68 -30.99
CA HIS A 381 14.84 2.62 -31.99
C HIS A 381 15.78 1.54 -31.42
N ARG A 382 15.28 0.32 -31.19
CA ARG A 382 16.08 -0.76 -30.53
C ARG A 382 17.23 -1.28 -31.39
N ASN A 383 16.99 -1.39 -32.69
CA ASN A 383 17.93 -1.96 -33.66
C ASN A 383 18.41 -0.95 -34.71
N GLY A 384 18.37 0.34 -34.42
CA GLY A 384 18.59 1.38 -35.43
C GLY A 384 18.87 2.75 -34.82
N PRO A 385 19.27 3.73 -35.65
CA PRO A 385 19.64 5.05 -35.18
C PRO A 385 18.42 5.87 -34.73
N LEU A 386 18.65 6.74 -33.76
CA LEU A 386 17.75 7.86 -33.45
C LEU A 386 18.03 9.00 -34.43
N GLY A 387 17.06 9.90 -34.61
CA GLY A 387 17.26 11.05 -35.46
C GLY A 387 15.97 11.75 -35.85
N GLN A 388 16.09 12.79 -36.67
CA GLN A 388 14.98 13.49 -37.27
C GLN A 388 15.02 13.37 -38.78
N ILE A 389 13.86 13.15 -39.38
CA ILE A 389 13.66 13.06 -40.82
C ILE A 389 12.67 14.16 -41.20
N ASP A 390 13.07 15.01 -42.14
CA ASP A 390 12.21 16.02 -42.72
C ASP A 390 11.28 15.34 -43.75
N LEU A 391 9.97 15.45 -43.52
CA LEU A 391 8.93 14.83 -44.34
C LEU A 391 8.05 15.90 -45.01
N HIS A 392 7.59 15.58 -46.20
CA HIS A 392 6.54 16.32 -46.89
C HIS A 392 5.30 15.43 -47.04
N PHE A 393 4.18 15.88 -46.46
CA PHE A 393 2.89 15.19 -46.52
C PHE A 393 2.06 15.72 -47.69
N ARG A 394 1.68 14.81 -48.60
CA ARG A 394 0.76 15.10 -49.71
C ARG A 394 -0.63 14.60 -49.35
N GLY A 395 -1.51 15.52 -48.95
CA GLY A 395 -2.86 15.21 -48.46
C GLY A 395 -3.78 14.58 -49.51
N ASP A 396 -3.64 14.96 -50.78
CA ASP A 396 -4.38 14.39 -51.92
C ASP A 396 -4.12 12.89 -52.12
N ARG A 397 -2.94 12.41 -51.71
CA ARG A 397 -2.50 11.01 -51.85
C ARG A 397 -2.39 10.26 -50.53
N ILE A 398 -2.55 10.95 -49.40
CA ILE A 398 -2.34 10.42 -48.04
C ILE A 398 -0.97 9.71 -47.94
N LYS A 399 0.08 10.36 -48.44
CA LYS A 399 1.45 9.82 -48.48
C LYS A 399 2.49 10.81 -47.95
N PHE A 400 3.50 10.27 -47.28
CA PHE A 400 4.70 11.00 -46.84
C PHE A 400 5.85 10.77 -47.82
N TYR A 401 6.60 11.82 -48.10
CA TYR A 401 7.81 11.80 -48.92
C TYR A 401 8.97 12.37 -48.12
N ASN A 402 10.19 11.84 -48.34
CA ASN A 402 11.39 12.45 -47.78
C ASN A 402 11.60 13.82 -48.44
N LYS A 403 12.00 14.80 -47.64
CA LYS A 403 12.42 16.10 -48.15
C LYS A 403 13.91 16.03 -48.47
N ASP A 404 14.25 15.86 -49.74
CA ASP A 404 15.64 15.84 -50.19
C ASP A 404 16.34 17.16 -49.88
N LYS A 405 17.52 17.10 -49.24
CA LYS A 405 18.40 18.26 -49.01
C LYS A 405 19.43 18.48 -50.12
N THR A 406 19.24 17.86 -51.28
CA THR A 406 20.07 18.09 -52.47
C THR A 406 19.43 19.14 -53.35
N HIS A 407 19.86 20.40 -53.16
CA HIS A 407 20.54 21.21 -54.17
C HIS A 407 20.65 22.66 -53.69
N ALA A 408 21.78 22.98 -53.04
CA ALA A 408 22.27 24.35 -52.96
C ALA A 408 23.81 24.33 -52.93
N LYS A 409 24.38 24.23 -54.13
CA LYS A 409 25.54 25.01 -54.64
C LYS A 409 26.17 24.28 -55.84
N LYS A 410 25.84 24.77 -57.04
CA LYS A 410 26.89 25.20 -57.96
C LYS A 410 27.19 26.65 -57.63
#